data_AF-A0A2S2KQF0-F1
#
_entry.id   AF-A0A2S2KQF0-F1
#
_cell.length_a   1.000
_cell.length_b   1.000
_cell.length_c   1.000
_cell.angle_alpha   90.00
_cell.angle_beta   90.00
_cell.angle_gamma   90.00
#
_symmetry.space_group_name_H-M   'P 1'
#
loop_
_entity.id
_entity.type
_entity.pdbx_description
1 polymer ?
#
loop_
_entity_poly.entity_id
_entity_poly.type
_entity_poly.pdbx_seq_one_letter_code
_entity_poly.pdbx_strand_id
1 'polypeptide(L)' 'MPKWKEDAKEFTVSVNYNENRGYQSSIPKPIMDLLGDPEKVTFVIDGKIIKIKSSDELSFKEKKRLR' A
#
# COMPACT_ATOMS: atom_id res chain seq x y z
N MET A 1 12.71 3.92 -12.55
CA MET A 1 11.33 3.80 -13.09
C MET A 1 11.17 4.78 -14.25
N PRO A 2 10.25 4.57 -15.20
CA PRO A 2 9.92 5.62 -16.15
C PRO A 2 9.26 6.78 -15.39
N LYS A 3 9.74 8.01 -15.65
CA LYS A 3 9.38 9.26 -14.95
C LYS A 3 7.89 9.54 -14.80
N TRP A 4 7.05 9.00 -15.68
CA TRP A 4 5.60 9.24 -15.66
C TRP A 4 4.85 8.55 -14.50
N LYS A 5 5.52 7.70 -13.71
CA LYS A 5 4.90 6.98 -12.58
C LYS A 5 5.21 7.56 -11.20
N GLU A 6 5.98 8.66 -11.12
CA GLU A 6 6.36 9.26 -9.84
C GLU A 6 5.19 10.03 -9.19
N ASP A 7 4.34 10.70 -9.99
CA ASP A 7 3.19 11.48 -9.50
C ASP A 7 1.83 10.79 -9.71
N ALA A 8 1.82 9.54 -10.16
CA ALA A 8 0.59 8.81 -10.42
C ALA A 8 -0.17 8.59 -9.10
N LYS A 9 -1.44 9.02 -9.06
CA LYS A 9 -2.33 8.86 -7.89
C LYS A 9 -3.24 7.65 -8.01
N GLU A 10 -3.33 7.07 -9.20
CA GLU A 10 -4.20 5.94 -9.52
C GLU A 10 -3.38 4.86 -10.22
N PHE A 11 -3.60 3.61 -9.81
CA PHE A 11 -2.91 2.45 -10.34
C PHE A 11 -3.90 1.33 -10.54
N THR A 12 -4.01 0.84 -11.77
CA THR A 12 -4.74 -0.38 -12.07
C THR A 12 -3.75 -1.54 -12.04
N VAL A 13 -4.02 -2.52 -11.19
CA VAL A 13 -3.25 -3.77 -11.11
C VAL A 13 -4.09 -4.93 -11.59
N SER A 14 -3.46 -5.85 -12.33
CA SER A 14 -4.09 -7.11 -12.68
C SER A 14 -4.16 -8.01 -11.45
N VAL A 15 -5.30 -8.66 -11.27
CA VAL A 15 -5.49 -9.68 -10.24
C VAL A 15 -5.29 -11.04 -10.90
N ASN A 16 -4.31 -11.80 -10.43
CA ASN A 16 -4.12 -13.18 -10.83
C ASN A 16 -4.75 -14.10 -9.77
N TYR A 17 -5.31 -15.22 -10.21
CA TYR A 17 -5.81 -16.25 -9.31
C TYR A 17 -4.98 -17.52 -9.47
N ASN A 18 -4.47 -18.05 -8.36
CA ASN A 18 -3.77 -19.32 -8.30
C ASN A 18 -4.50 -20.24 -7.33
N GLU A 19 -4.81 -21.48 -7.75
CA GLU A 19 -5.60 -22.42 -6.94
C GLU A 19 -4.99 -22.69 -5.55
N ASN A 20 -3.66 -22.71 -5.44
CA ASN A 20 -2.97 -23.01 -4.18
C ASN A 20 -2.71 -21.79 -3.30
N ARG A 21 -2.73 -20.58 -3.88
CA ARG A 21 -2.33 -19.33 -3.21
C ARG A 21 -3.41 -18.26 -3.20
N GLY A 22 -4.57 -18.53 -3.79
CA GLY A 22 -5.68 -17.60 -3.92
C GLY A 22 -5.39 -16.43 -4.87
N TYR A 23 -6.05 -15.30 -4.60
CA TYR A 23 -5.87 -14.07 -5.36
C TYR A 23 -4.54 -13.39 -5.03
N GLN A 24 -3.83 -12.99 -6.08
CA GLN A 24 -2.55 -12.33 -6.01
C GLN A 24 -2.57 -11.08 -6.88
N SER A 25 -2.00 -10.00 -6.36
CA SER A 25 -1.69 -8.82 -7.16
C SER A 25 -0.32 -8.30 -6.75
N SER A 26 0.38 -7.67 -7.69
CA SER A 26 1.64 -7.00 -7.39
C SER A 26 1.33 -5.63 -6.80
N ILE A 27 1.92 -5.31 -5.66
CA ILE A 27 1.82 -3.97 -5.09
C ILE A 27 2.65 -3.03 -5.97
N PRO A 28 2.05 -1.97 -6.56
CA PRO A 28 2.80 -0.98 -7.33
C PRO A 28 3.91 -0.35 -6.50
N LYS A 29 5.09 -0.20 -7.09
CA LYS A 29 6.23 0.39 -6.39
C LYS A 29 5.95 1.77 -5.76
N PRO A 30 5.17 2.69 -6.36
CA PRO A 30 4.82 3.95 -5.69
C PRO A 30 4.10 3.78 -4.35
N ILE A 31 3.36 2.68 -4.14
CA ILE A 31 2.76 2.36 -2.85
C ILE A 31 3.84 1.93 -1.84
N MET A 32 4.79 1.10 -2.25
CA MET A 32 5.92 0.69 -1.42
C MET A 32 6.81 1.89 -1.05
N ASP A 33 7.12 2.76 -2.02
CA ASP A 33 7.90 3.99 -1.84
C ASP A 33 7.18 4.94 -0.86
N LEU A 34 5.84 5.08 -0.96
CA LEU A 34 5.03 5.89 -0.05
C LEU A 34 5.01 5.34 1.37
N LEU A 35 4.95 4.01 1.52
CA LEU A 35 4.91 3.34 2.81
C LEU A 35 6.30 3.16 3.45
N GLY A 36 7.38 3.44 2.70
CA GLY A 36 8.76 3.33 3.17
C GLY A 36 9.28 1.89 3.26
N ASP A 37 9.00 1.07 2.25
CA ASP A 37 9.43 -0.34 2.17
C ASP A 37 9.06 -1.19 3.40
N PRO A 38 7.76 -1.30 3.73
CA PRO A 38 7.32 -1.97 4.94
C PRO A 38 7.54 -3.48 4.89
N GLU A 39 7.89 -4.09 6.03
CA GLU A 39 8.01 -5.55 6.14
C GLU A 39 6.65 -6.23 5.92
N LYS A 40 5.56 -5.56 6.34
CA LYS A 40 4.19 -6.06 6.26
C LYS A 40 3.21 -4.95 5.91
N VAL A 41 2.24 -5.30 5.08
CA VAL A 41 1.13 -4.42 4.68
C VAL A 41 -0.19 -5.04 5.15
N THR A 42 -1.03 -4.24 5.81
CA THR A 42 -2.34 -4.65 6.31
C THR A 42 -3.44 -3.92 5.54
N PHE A 43 -4.38 -4.69 4.98
CA PHE A 43 -5.59 -4.16 4.35
C PHE A 43 -6.72 -4.12 5.38
N VAL A 44 -7.29 -2.94 5.60
CA VAL A 44 -8.40 -2.70 6.52
C VAL A 44 -9.65 -2.39 5.73
N ILE A 45 -10.71 -3.15 5.97
CA ILE A 45 -12.02 -2.93 5.35
C ILE A 45 -12.79 -1.91 6.19
N ASP A 46 -13.12 -0.77 5.59
CA ASP A 46 -13.91 0.30 6.19
C ASP A 46 -15.11 0.61 5.30
N GLY A 47 -16.19 -0.14 5.50
CA GLY A 47 -17.35 -0.13 4.62
C GLY A 47 -17.00 -0.61 3.20
N LYS A 48 -17.17 0.27 2.20
CA LYS A 48 -16.81 0.00 0.79
C LYS A 48 -15.39 0.46 0.42
N ILE A 49 -14.62 0.95 1.38
CA ILE A 49 -13.27 1.47 1.17
C ILE A 49 -12.28 0.50 1.78
N ILE A 50 -11.23 0.16 1.03
CA ILE A 50 -10.08 -0.57 1.56
C ILE A 50 -8.98 0.44 1.86
N LYS A 51 -8.54 0.47 3.12
CA LYS A 51 -7.38 1.26 3.56
C LYS A 51 -6.17 0.35 3.69
N ILE A 52 -5.00 0.86 3.31
CA ILE A 52 -3.73 0.15 3.40
C ILE A 52 -2.90 0.79 4.51
N LYS A 53 -2.36 -0.02 5.42
CA LYS A 53 -1.44 0.40 6.48
C LYS A 53 -0.16 -0.41 6.43
N SER A 54 0.99 0.19 6.72
CA SER A 54 2.20 -0.57 7.01
C SER A 54 2.24 -0.96 8.49
N SER A 55 2.82 -2.12 8.79
CA SER A 55 3.01 -2.56 10.18
C SER A 55 3.97 -1.65 10.97
N ASP A 56 4.76 -0.84 10.25
CA ASP A 56 5.69 0.14 10.83
C ASP A 56 4.98 1.46 11.23
N GLU A 57 3.67 1.61 10.97
CA GLU A 57 2.86 2.73 11.45
C GLU A 57 2.55 2.64 12.96
N LEU A 58 3.59 2.59 13.79
CA LEU A 58 3.55 3.38 15.01
C LEU A 58 4.01 4.80 14.65
N SER A 59 3.09 5.77 14.79
CA SER A 59 3.40 7.19 14.90
C SER A 59 3.82 7.96 13.62
N PHE A 60 2.90 8.15 12.66
CA PHE A 60 2.88 9.40 11.87
C PHE A 60 1.89 10.44 12.41
N LYS A 61 0.82 10.02 13.10
CA LYS A 61 -0.10 10.95 13.80
C LYS A 61 0.42 11.45 15.15
N GLU A 62 1.27 10.70 15.86
CA GLU A 62 1.83 11.13 17.15
C GLU A 62 3.02 12.11 17.01
N LYS A 63 3.84 11.99 15.97
CA LYS A 63 4.96 12.91 15.72
C LYS A 63 4.55 14.36 15.40
N LYS A 64 3.30 14.59 14.99
CA LYS A 64 2.79 15.96 14.73
C LYS A 64 2.20 16.62 15.98
N ARG A 65 1.99 15.87 17.07
CA ARG A 65 1.47 16.40 18.35
C ARG A 65 2.57 16.74 19.36
N LEU A 66 3.83 16.43 19.03
CA LEU A 66 5.03 16.63 19.85
C LEU A 66 5.97 17.72 19.28
N ARG A 67 5.49 18.59 18.39
CA ARG A 67 6.19 19.79 17.94
C ARG A 67 5.39 21.03 18.28
#